data_AF-A0A9R0VC04-F1
#
_entry.id   AF-A0A9R0VC04-F1
#
_cell.length_a   1.000
_cell.length_b   1.000
_cell.length_c   1.000
_cell.angle_alpha   90.00
_cell.angle_beta   90.00
_cell.angle_gamma   90.00
#
_symmetry.space_group_name_H-M   'P 1'
#
loop_
_entity.id
_entity.type
_entity.pdbx_description
1 polymer ?
#
loop_
_entity_poly.entity_id
_entity_poly.type
_entity_poly.pdbx_seq_one_letter_code
_entity_poly.pdbx_strand_id
1 'polypeptide(L)'
;MEPCGPDSLCYDFPSSLLLLTPAAMALEQLHLRSGCWRWPWQDNKYYYVELTSLVLDTVRITSQDLERFLYSCHKLQRLELNYCDDLVYVKMPPRPRQRGFKFLALRHCRSVKTVDVSDSGVASLTFDTINRGPSILGSTVAPAPNVTRASFHILANPVAPAAAGVFETTSLARLMPGLESLSLRVTMLVKVVTSPASTWKYRHLKRLDLWMILDGKSRQRNDFIFLHRFLDAAPALESLSLHLMSSAPAFDASRMPPGDVEKRLHLSLKTVTITGFDAHLASLELLLYILENARPLERLSLDPAWYDVDSQMPQMMPPDVTRQRARKAITRHIAPRISQHVALQVL
;
A
#
# COMPACT_ATOMS: atom_id res chain seq x y z
N MET A 1 -15.29 16.43 -7.62
CA MET A 1 -15.46 16.79 -9.03
C MET A 1 -16.11 15.62 -9.72
N GLU A 2 -17.30 15.81 -10.28
CA GLU A 2 -18.00 14.76 -11.02
C GLU A 2 -17.18 14.35 -12.24
N PRO A 3 -17.10 13.06 -12.59
CA PRO A 3 -16.49 12.62 -13.83
C PRO A 3 -17.31 13.18 -15.00
N CYS A 4 -16.64 13.89 -15.90
CA CYS A 4 -17.19 14.33 -17.18
C CYS A 4 -17.91 13.16 -17.88
N GLY A 5 -19.21 13.33 -18.15
CA GLY A 5 -20.01 12.34 -18.86
C GLY A 5 -19.50 12.08 -20.30
N PRO A 6 -19.90 10.96 -20.92
CA PRO A 6 -19.38 10.52 -22.21
C PRO A 6 -19.59 11.53 -23.36
N ASP A 7 -20.56 12.45 -23.22
CA ASP A 7 -20.92 13.47 -24.22
C ASP A 7 -20.42 14.90 -23.89
N SER A 8 -19.56 15.06 -22.88
CA SER A 8 -18.96 16.36 -22.59
C SER A 8 -17.79 16.66 -23.55
N LEU A 9 -17.78 17.87 -24.11
CA LEU A 9 -16.65 18.41 -24.90
C LEU A 9 -15.37 18.37 -24.07
N CYS A 10 -14.60 17.30 -24.26
CA CYS A 10 -13.33 17.07 -23.60
C CYS A 10 -12.24 17.83 -24.35
N TYR A 11 -11.47 18.65 -23.65
CA TYR A 11 -10.29 19.30 -24.24
C TYR A 11 -9.30 18.23 -24.72
N ASP A 12 -9.04 18.18 -26.02
CA ASP A 12 -8.00 17.31 -26.60
C ASP A 12 -6.64 18.02 -26.45
N PHE A 13 -5.76 17.47 -25.61
CA PHE A 13 -4.41 17.98 -25.44
C PHE A 13 -3.61 17.78 -26.74
N PRO A 14 -3.08 18.86 -27.35
CA PRO A 14 -2.34 18.77 -28.61
C PRO A 14 -0.95 18.20 -28.37
N SER A 15 -0.82 16.88 -28.54
CA SER A 15 0.46 16.15 -28.40
C SER A 15 1.60 16.74 -29.22
N SER A 16 1.30 17.42 -30.34
CA SER A 16 2.28 18.13 -31.17
C SER A 16 3.07 19.20 -30.41
N LEU A 17 2.52 19.78 -29.33
CA LEU A 17 3.24 20.72 -28.47
C LEU A 17 4.45 20.07 -27.81
N LEU A 18 4.42 18.76 -27.56
CA LEU A 18 5.54 18.00 -26.99
C LEU A 18 6.56 17.58 -28.04
N LEU A 19 6.28 17.79 -29.33
CA LEU A 19 7.03 17.21 -30.44
C LEU A 19 7.83 18.22 -31.27
N LEU A 20 7.50 19.51 -31.22
CA LEU A 20 7.85 20.44 -32.31
C LEU A 20 8.40 21.81 -31.86
N THR A 21 8.78 22.01 -30.60
CA THR A 21 9.35 23.30 -30.17
C THR A 21 10.61 23.15 -29.29
N PRO A 22 11.60 24.06 -29.38
CA PRO A 22 12.73 24.11 -28.44
C PRO A 22 12.28 24.22 -26.97
N ALA A 23 11.14 24.88 -26.73
CA ALA A 23 10.52 24.95 -25.41
C ALA A 23 10.01 23.59 -24.92
N ALA A 24 9.52 22.73 -25.81
CA ALA A 24 9.12 21.35 -25.48
C ALA A 24 10.31 20.48 -25.06
N MET A 25 11.49 20.72 -25.65
CA MET A 25 12.73 20.05 -25.26
C MET A 25 13.27 20.51 -23.89
N ALA A 26 12.77 21.63 -23.36
CA ALA A 26 13.07 22.10 -22.01
C ALA A 26 11.98 21.69 -20.99
N LEU A 27 10.89 21.06 -21.44
CA LEU A 27 9.78 20.68 -20.56
C LEU A 27 10.17 19.43 -19.76
N GLU A 28 10.47 19.63 -18.49
CA GLU A 28 10.82 18.53 -17.58
C GLU A 28 9.60 17.96 -16.84
N GLN A 29 8.58 18.77 -16.60
CA GLN A 29 7.41 18.37 -15.80
C GLN A 29 6.13 18.74 -16.53
N LEU A 30 5.23 17.78 -16.65
CA LEU A 30 3.90 17.97 -17.23
C LEU A 30 2.86 17.43 -16.25
N HIS A 31 1.94 18.31 -15.83
CA HIS A 31 0.77 17.93 -15.06
C HIS A 31 -0.48 18.32 -15.86
N LEU A 32 -1.20 17.31 -16.36
CA LEU A 32 -2.48 17.49 -17.04
C LEU A 32 -3.60 17.04 -16.10
N ARG A 33 -4.50 17.96 -15.77
CA ARG A 33 -5.54 17.73 -14.75
C ARG A 33 -6.89 17.29 -15.29
N SER A 34 -7.15 17.49 -16.57
CA SER A 34 -8.36 17.04 -17.22
C SER A 34 -8.18 17.15 -18.72
N GLY A 35 -8.96 16.37 -19.46
CA GLY A 35 -8.95 16.37 -20.91
C GLY A 35 -8.66 14.99 -21.48
N CYS A 36 -8.33 14.99 -22.75
CA CYS A 36 -8.18 13.82 -23.59
C CYS A 36 -6.78 13.87 -24.18
N TRP A 37 -6.00 12.81 -23.99
CA TRP A 37 -4.65 12.74 -24.52
C TRP A 37 -4.51 11.58 -25.48
N ARG A 38 -4.43 11.92 -26.77
CA ARG A 38 -4.17 10.99 -27.86
C ARG A 38 -2.72 11.14 -28.30
N TRP A 39 -1.91 10.12 -28.06
CA TRP A 39 -0.53 10.12 -28.54
C TRP A 39 -0.50 9.68 -30.01
N PRO A 40 0.14 10.45 -30.91
CA PRO A 40 0.09 10.16 -32.34
C PRO A 40 0.64 8.76 -32.66
N TRP A 41 -0.08 8.04 -33.51
CA TRP A 41 0.37 6.77 -34.09
C TRP A 41 1.30 7.08 -35.26
N GLN A 42 2.59 6.72 -35.23
CA GLN A 42 3.45 6.88 -36.42
C GLN A 42 4.57 5.84 -36.59
N ASP A 43 4.73 5.46 -37.86
CA ASP A 43 5.63 4.47 -38.45
C ASP A 43 7.12 4.87 -38.52
N ASN A 44 7.55 6.08 -38.17
CA ASN A 44 8.98 6.36 -38.01
C ASN A 44 9.35 7.72 -37.41
N LYS A 45 10.54 7.71 -36.75
CA LYS A 45 11.42 8.80 -36.28
C LYS A 45 11.07 9.57 -34.99
N TYR A 46 11.57 9.01 -33.89
CA TYR A 46 12.28 9.68 -32.79
C TYR A 46 11.76 11.04 -32.32
N TYR A 47 10.61 11.00 -31.66
CA TYR A 47 10.18 12.06 -30.77
C TYR A 47 10.85 11.87 -29.41
N TYR A 48 11.81 12.72 -29.06
CA TYR A 48 12.45 12.71 -27.76
C TYR A 48 11.77 13.72 -26.86
N VAL A 49 11.07 13.23 -25.84
CA VAL A 49 10.57 14.10 -24.79
C VAL A 49 11.55 14.03 -23.63
N GLU A 50 12.01 15.20 -23.20
CA GLU A 50 12.98 15.37 -22.11
C GLU A 50 12.30 15.34 -20.72
N LEU A 51 11.03 14.93 -20.68
CA LEU A 51 10.21 14.89 -19.49
C LEU A 51 10.82 13.97 -18.42
N THR A 52 10.90 14.47 -17.21
CA THR A 52 11.33 13.72 -16.02
C THR A 52 10.13 13.34 -15.14
N SER A 53 9.03 14.11 -15.19
CA SER A 53 7.82 13.85 -14.40
C SER A 53 6.55 14.07 -15.20
N LEU A 54 5.70 13.05 -15.24
CA LEU A 54 4.36 13.12 -15.81
C LEU A 54 3.31 12.85 -14.74
N VAL A 55 2.37 13.78 -14.57
CA VAL A 55 1.18 13.61 -13.72
C VAL A 55 -0.06 13.78 -14.60
N LEU A 56 -0.88 12.75 -14.66
CA LEU A 56 -2.18 12.78 -15.32
C LEU A 56 -3.25 12.62 -14.24
N ASP A 57 -4.17 13.57 -14.17
CA ASP A 57 -5.34 13.54 -13.28
C ASP A 57 -6.60 13.64 -14.13
N THR A 58 -7.56 12.73 -13.96
CA THR A 58 -8.81 12.63 -14.75
C THR A 58 -8.64 12.69 -16.28
N VAL A 59 -7.44 12.41 -16.80
CA VAL A 59 -7.16 12.45 -18.24
C VAL A 59 -7.61 11.14 -18.88
N ARG A 60 -8.37 11.26 -19.97
CA ARG A 60 -8.74 10.17 -20.86
C ARG A 60 -7.57 9.82 -21.78
N ILE A 61 -6.90 8.71 -21.49
CA ILE A 61 -5.77 8.18 -22.26
C ILE A 61 -5.90 6.66 -22.37
N THR A 62 -5.68 6.11 -23.56
CA THR A 62 -5.71 4.66 -23.76
C THR A 62 -4.38 4.03 -23.33
N SER A 63 -4.40 2.75 -22.97
CA SER A 63 -3.18 2.01 -22.63
C SER A 63 -2.14 2.00 -23.76
N GLN A 64 -2.59 1.95 -25.02
CA GLN A 64 -1.70 1.98 -26.18
C GLN A 64 -1.02 3.34 -26.34
N ASP A 65 -1.76 4.44 -26.14
CA ASP A 65 -1.21 5.79 -26.25
C ASP A 65 -0.21 6.08 -25.14
N LEU A 66 -0.53 5.65 -23.91
CA LEU A 66 0.41 5.72 -22.78
C LEU A 66 1.67 4.91 -23.07
N GLU A 67 1.54 3.67 -23.54
CA GLU A 67 2.68 2.81 -23.86
C GLU A 67 3.58 3.50 -24.91
N ARG A 68 3.02 3.95 -26.04
CA ARG A 68 3.77 4.67 -27.08
C ARG A 68 4.48 5.91 -26.55
N PHE A 69 3.82 6.69 -25.71
CA PHE A 69 4.42 7.85 -25.06
C PHE A 69 5.61 7.45 -24.19
N LEU A 70 5.47 6.43 -23.34
CA LEU A 70 6.54 5.96 -22.47
C LEU A 70 7.76 5.47 -23.28
N TYR A 71 7.55 4.80 -24.41
CA TYR A 71 8.65 4.41 -25.31
C TYR A 71 9.37 5.59 -25.97
N SER A 72 8.73 6.76 -26.03
CA SER A 72 9.28 8.01 -26.60
C SER A 72 10.01 8.87 -25.55
N CYS A 73 9.87 8.55 -24.26
CA CYS A 73 10.39 9.35 -23.15
C CYS A 73 11.46 8.59 -22.35
N HIS A 74 12.73 8.87 -22.60
CA HIS A 74 13.86 8.14 -21.98
C HIS A 74 14.31 8.71 -20.63
N LYS A 75 14.05 9.99 -20.37
CA LYS A 75 14.42 10.68 -19.14
C LYS A 75 13.37 10.60 -18.04
N LEU A 76 12.23 9.96 -18.32
CA LEU A 76 11.11 9.90 -17.38
C LEU A 76 11.54 9.18 -16.09
N GLN A 77 11.36 9.86 -14.96
CA GLN A 77 11.69 9.37 -13.63
C GLN A 77 10.45 9.03 -12.81
N ARG A 78 9.36 9.76 -13.07
CA ARG A 78 8.11 9.72 -12.31
C ARG A 78 6.91 9.70 -13.25
N LEU A 79 6.00 8.76 -13.02
CA LEU A 79 4.67 8.71 -13.63
C LEU A 79 3.62 8.58 -12.54
N GLU A 80 2.66 9.50 -12.53
CA GLU A 80 1.49 9.46 -11.67
C GLU A 80 0.23 9.49 -12.54
N LEU A 81 -0.61 8.47 -12.38
CA LEU A 81 -1.87 8.30 -13.10
C LEU A 81 -2.99 8.30 -12.09
N ASN A 82 -3.80 9.36 -12.07
CA ASN A 82 -4.89 9.56 -11.12
C ASN A 82 -6.22 9.60 -11.90
N TYR A 83 -7.18 8.76 -11.53
CA TYR A 83 -8.51 8.72 -12.16
C TYR A 83 -8.50 8.53 -13.70
N CYS A 84 -7.48 7.86 -14.24
CA CYS A 84 -7.37 7.56 -15.67
C CYS A 84 -8.12 6.24 -15.98
N ASP A 85 -9.44 6.33 -16.10
CA ASP A 85 -10.32 5.16 -16.20
C ASP A 85 -10.37 4.49 -17.58
N ASP A 86 -9.79 5.09 -18.61
CA ASP A 86 -9.70 4.50 -19.96
C ASP A 86 -8.52 3.51 -20.09
N LEU A 87 -7.65 3.44 -19.07
CA LEU A 87 -6.52 2.52 -19.02
C LEU A 87 -6.99 1.11 -18.63
N VAL A 88 -6.67 0.12 -19.46
CA VAL A 88 -6.95 -1.30 -19.21
C VAL A 88 -5.71 -2.04 -18.71
N TYR A 89 -4.53 -1.66 -19.19
CA TYR A 89 -3.24 -2.14 -18.74
C TYR A 89 -2.23 -0.99 -18.63
N VAL A 90 -1.17 -1.18 -17.84
CA VAL A 90 0.00 -0.30 -17.83
C VAL A 90 1.24 -1.15 -17.98
N LYS A 91 2.02 -0.91 -19.04
CA LYS A 91 3.27 -1.63 -19.29
C LYS A 91 4.43 -0.65 -19.31
N MET A 92 5.37 -0.85 -18.40
CA MET A 92 6.55 0.00 -18.33
C MET A 92 7.61 -0.47 -19.34
N PRO A 93 8.26 0.47 -20.06
CA PRO A 93 9.42 0.13 -20.88
C PRO A 93 10.54 -0.55 -20.08
N PRO A 94 11.33 -1.42 -20.73
CA PRO A 94 12.41 -2.13 -20.07
C PRO A 94 13.53 -1.18 -19.66
N ARG A 95 14.20 -1.50 -18.55
CA ARG A 95 15.21 -0.68 -17.87
C ARG A 95 16.32 -0.11 -18.78
N PRO A 96 16.83 -0.82 -19.80
CA PRO A 96 17.83 -0.25 -20.70
C PRO A 96 17.37 1.02 -21.42
N ARG A 97 16.05 1.15 -21.69
CA ARG A 97 15.45 2.31 -22.36
C ARG A 97 15.02 3.43 -21.42
N GLN A 98 14.87 3.14 -20.13
CA GLN A 98 14.39 4.07 -19.11
C GLN A 98 15.16 3.89 -17.79
N ARG A 99 16.48 4.15 -17.84
CA ARG A 99 17.37 3.94 -16.68
C ARG A 99 17.02 4.83 -15.49
N GLY A 100 16.44 6.00 -15.75
CA GLY A 100 16.05 6.98 -14.73
C GLY A 100 14.69 6.73 -14.08
N PHE A 101 13.86 5.85 -14.64
CA PHE A 101 12.50 5.64 -14.15
C PHE A 101 12.49 4.97 -12.78
N LYS A 102 11.95 5.65 -11.76
CA LYS A 102 11.99 5.19 -10.37
C LYS A 102 10.63 5.11 -9.71
N PHE A 103 9.67 5.95 -10.09
CA PHE A 103 8.39 6.11 -9.38
C PHE A 103 7.20 5.92 -10.31
N LEU A 104 6.36 4.94 -9.99
CA LEU A 104 5.08 4.70 -10.64
C LEU A 104 3.97 4.77 -9.59
N ALA A 105 2.98 5.63 -9.80
CA ALA A 105 1.76 5.65 -9.00
C ALA A 105 0.53 5.52 -9.90
N LEU A 106 -0.36 4.60 -9.55
CA LEU A 106 -1.71 4.52 -10.09
C LEU A 106 -2.68 4.73 -8.94
N ARG A 107 -3.52 5.76 -9.04
CA ARG A 107 -4.53 6.11 -8.04
C ARG A 107 -5.90 6.19 -8.69
N HIS A 108 -6.85 5.46 -8.13
CA HIS A 108 -8.24 5.43 -8.56
C HIS A 108 -8.48 5.18 -10.06
N CYS A 109 -7.54 4.51 -10.76
CA CYS A 109 -7.74 4.01 -12.12
C CYS A 109 -8.53 2.69 -12.06
N ARG A 110 -9.84 2.74 -12.34
CA ARG A 110 -10.79 1.65 -12.03
C ARG A 110 -10.80 0.52 -13.06
N SER A 111 -10.36 0.79 -14.28
CA SER A 111 -10.39 -0.17 -15.40
C SER A 111 -9.08 -0.95 -15.59
N VAL A 112 -8.01 -0.54 -14.89
CA VAL A 112 -6.70 -1.18 -15.01
C VAL A 112 -6.79 -2.59 -14.44
N LYS A 113 -6.43 -3.59 -15.24
CA LYS A 113 -6.43 -5.01 -14.88
C LYS A 113 -5.04 -5.59 -14.73
N THR A 114 -4.04 -5.01 -15.40
CA THR A 114 -2.66 -5.52 -15.39
C THR A 114 -1.67 -4.37 -15.31
N VAL A 115 -0.62 -4.55 -14.52
CA VAL A 115 0.52 -3.62 -14.45
C VAL A 115 1.80 -4.42 -14.59
N ASP A 116 2.53 -4.21 -15.68
CA ASP A 116 3.80 -4.88 -15.95
C ASP A 116 4.98 -3.94 -15.68
N VAL A 117 5.72 -4.28 -14.62
CA VAL A 117 6.94 -3.59 -14.18
C VAL A 117 8.13 -4.55 -14.09
N SER A 118 7.99 -5.78 -14.58
CA SER A 118 8.95 -6.88 -14.40
C SER A 118 10.37 -6.51 -14.86
N ASP A 119 10.51 -6.03 -16.09
CA ASP A 119 11.80 -5.63 -16.70
C ASP A 119 12.13 -4.14 -16.52
N SER A 120 11.35 -3.41 -15.72
CA SER A 120 11.46 -1.95 -15.60
C SER A 120 12.49 -1.51 -14.54
N GLY A 121 12.85 -0.23 -14.55
CA GLY A 121 13.67 0.40 -13.51
C GLY A 121 12.92 0.78 -12.23
N VAL A 122 11.61 0.53 -12.17
CA VAL A 122 10.73 1.01 -11.08
C VAL A 122 11.24 0.53 -9.72
N ALA A 123 11.55 1.48 -8.85
CA ALA A 123 11.97 1.22 -7.48
C ALA A 123 10.83 1.44 -6.47
N SER A 124 9.90 2.33 -6.78
CA SER A 124 8.78 2.71 -5.93
C SER A 124 7.47 2.56 -6.70
N LEU A 125 6.60 1.68 -6.23
CA LEU A 125 5.29 1.40 -6.81
C LEU A 125 4.18 1.80 -5.84
N THR A 126 3.26 2.66 -6.25
CA THR A 126 2.04 2.96 -5.51
C THR A 126 0.84 2.53 -6.32
N PHE A 127 -0.04 1.76 -5.69
CA PHE A 127 -1.20 1.18 -6.33
C PHE A 127 -2.42 1.36 -5.43
N ASP A 128 -3.05 2.52 -5.56
CA ASP A 128 -4.21 2.94 -4.77
C ASP A 128 -5.46 2.94 -5.65
N THR A 129 -5.94 1.77 -6.04
CA THR A 129 -7.15 1.66 -6.86
C THR A 129 -8.09 0.64 -6.24
N ILE A 130 -9.37 0.78 -6.55
CA ILE A 130 -10.46 -0.09 -6.07
C ILE A 130 -10.24 -1.47 -6.70
N ASN A 131 -9.36 -2.23 -6.08
CA ASN A 131 -8.98 -3.56 -6.50
C ASN A 131 -10.17 -4.50 -6.37
N ARG A 132 -10.68 -5.02 -7.49
CA ARG A 132 -11.60 -6.17 -7.50
C ARG A 132 -10.85 -7.48 -7.23
N GLY A 133 -10.02 -7.52 -6.18
CA GLY A 133 -9.23 -8.68 -5.77
C GLY A 133 -7.79 -8.72 -6.31
N PRO A 134 -7.01 -9.77 -5.97
CA PRO A 134 -5.57 -9.90 -6.23
C PRO A 134 -5.19 -10.04 -7.71
N SER A 135 -6.11 -9.84 -8.66
CA SER A 135 -5.89 -10.10 -10.09
C SER A 135 -4.94 -9.10 -10.78
N ILE A 136 -4.70 -7.91 -10.23
CA ILE A 136 -3.83 -6.93 -10.90
C ILE A 136 -2.36 -7.34 -10.86
N LEU A 137 -2.01 -8.09 -9.84
CA LEU A 137 -0.72 -8.75 -9.69
C LEU A 137 -0.81 -10.26 -10.03
N GLY A 138 -1.99 -10.86 -9.94
CA GLY A 138 -2.23 -12.28 -10.23
C GLY A 138 -2.16 -12.67 -11.71
N SER A 139 -2.25 -11.70 -12.63
CA SER A 139 -2.05 -11.92 -14.07
C SER A 139 -0.62 -11.61 -14.56
N THR A 140 0.27 -11.17 -13.65
CA THR A 140 1.65 -10.86 -14.01
C THR A 140 2.52 -12.12 -14.06
N VAL A 141 3.21 -12.26 -15.20
CA VAL A 141 3.94 -13.47 -15.65
C VAL A 141 5.34 -13.54 -15.04
N ALA A 142 5.87 -12.44 -14.47
CA ALA A 142 7.27 -12.35 -14.04
C ALA A 142 7.47 -11.51 -12.77
N PRO A 143 8.46 -11.86 -11.92
CA PRO A 143 8.89 -11.04 -10.79
C PRO A 143 9.44 -9.66 -11.22
N ALA A 144 9.25 -8.65 -10.39
CA ALA A 144 9.79 -7.30 -10.49
C ALA A 144 10.83 -7.06 -9.39
N PRO A 145 12.08 -7.53 -9.57
CA PRO A 145 13.10 -7.51 -8.52
C PRO A 145 13.59 -6.12 -8.14
N ASN A 146 13.37 -5.11 -8.99
CA ASN A 146 13.83 -3.74 -8.76
C ASN A 146 12.93 -2.96 -7.80
N VAL A 147 11.71 -3.43 -7.55
CA VAL A 147 10.77 -2.75 -6.66
C VAL A 147 11.20 -2.97 -5.22
N THR A 148 11.66 -1.90 -4.58
CA THR A 148 12.12 -1.89 -3.18
C THR A 148 11.08 -1.27 -2.25
N ARG A 149 10.16 -0.46 -2.79
CA ARG A 149 9.06 0.14 -2.02
C ARG A 149 7.75 -0.06 -2.74
N ALA A 150 6.76 -0.58 -2.03
CA ALA A 150 5.42 -0.77 -2.57
C ALA A 150 4.34 -0.29 -1.60
N SER A 151 3.31 0.36 -2.11
CA SER A 151 2.14 0.77 -1.36
C SER A 151 0.88 0.31 -2.10
N PHE A 152 -0.02 -0.40 -1.40
CA PHE A 152 -1.26 -0.89 -1.97
C PHE A 152 -2.47 -0.47 -1.15
N HIS A 153 -3.51 -0.01 -1.82
CA HIS A 153 -4.85 0.08 -1.23
C HIS A 153 -5.72 -1.07 -1.72
N ILE A 154 -6.22 -1.83 -0.78
CA ILE A 154 -7.01 -3.04 -0.98
C ILE A 154 -8.38 -2.77 -0.37
N LEU A 155 -9.40 -2.81 -1.22
CA LEU A 155 -10.79 -2.52 -0.85
C LEU A 155 -11.68 -3.61 -1.42
N ALA A 156 -12.58 -4.18 -0.61
CA ALA A 156 -13.52 -5.17 -1.11
C ALA A 156 -14.60 -4.51 -1.97
N ASN A 157 -15.12 -5.22 -2.98
CA ASN A 157 -16.21 -4.72 -3.80
C ASN A 157 -17.51 -4.62 -2.96
N PRO A 158 -18.04 -3.41 -2.69
CA PRO A 158 -19.22 -3.25 -1.84
C PRO A 158 -20.50 -3.82 -2.46
N VAL A 159 -20.52 -4.08 -3.78
CA VAL A 159 -21.71 -4.56 -4.50
C VAL A 159 -21.92 -6.07 -4.36
N ALA A 160 -20.89 -6.83 -3.97
CA ALA A 160 -20.96 -8.29 -3.82
C ALA A 160 -20.51 -8.74 -2.41
N PRO A 161 -21.27 -8.42 -1.35
CA PRO A 161 -20.90 -8.71 0.04
C PRO A 161 -20.74 -10.20 0.37
N ALA A 162 -21.26 -11.11 -0.48
CA ALA A 162 -21.09 -12.55 -0.33
C ALA A 162 -19.68 -13.05 -0.69
N ALA A 163 -18.86 -12.24 -1.38
CA ALA A 163 -17.48 -12.55 -1.72
C ALA A 163 -16.54 -11.64 -0.93
N ALA A 164 -16.41 -11.87 0.38
CA ALA A 164 -15.37 -11.23 1.18
C ALA A 164 -14.02 -11.46 0.48
N GLY A 165 -13.37 -10.36 0.07
CA GLY A 165 -12.13 -10.45 -0.69
C GLY A 165 -11.04 -11.04 0.19
N VAL A 166 -10.37 -12.10 -0.25
CA VAL A 166 -9.19 -12.61 0.44
C VAL A 166 -7.95 -11.99 -0.22
N PHE A 167 -7.14 -11.31 0.58
CA PHE A 167 -5.84 -10.81 0.13
C PHE A 167 -4.73 -11.66 0.70
N GLU A 168 -4.07 -12.42 -0.17
CA GLU A 168 -2.92 -13.23 0.21
C GLU A 168 -1.61 -12.45 0.08
N THR A 169 -1.03 -12.12 1.24
CA THR A 169 0.18 -11.31 1.34
C THR A 169 1.38 -11.99 0.68
N THR A 170 1.52 -13.32 0.76
CA THR A 170 2.71 -14.04 0.27
C THR A 170 2.92 -13.89 -1.25
N SER A 171 1.85 -13.55 -1.99
CA SER A 171 1.92 -13.25 -3.43
C SER A 171 2.84 -12.07 -3.73
N LEU A 172 2.91 -11.05 -2.86
CA LEU A 172 3.80 -9.90 -3.08
C LEU A 172 5.26 -10.28 -2.89
N ALA A 173 5.59 -11.18 -1.97
CA ALA A 173 6.96 -11.67 -1.78
C ALA A 173 7.48 -12.39 -3.04
N ARG A 174 6.61 -13.12 -3.73
CA ARG A 174 6.92 -13.75 -5.02
C ARG A 174 7.16 -12.71 -6.13
N LEU A 175 6.30 -11.70 -6.19
CA LEU A 175 6.32 -10.72 -7.28
C LEU A 175 7.38 -9.65 -7.10
N MET A 176 7.73 -9.29 -5.87
CA MET A 176 8.73 -8.26 -5.56
C MET A 176 9.71 -8.83 -4.53
N PRO A 177 10.61 -9.73 -4.94
CA PRO A 177 11.51 -10.40 -4.01
C PRO A 177 12.50 -9.43 -3.33
N GLY A 178 12.80 -8.29 -3.96
CA GLY A 178 13.68 -7.22 -3.44
C GLY A 178 12.99 -6.18 -2.57
N LEU A 179 11.74 -6.40 -2.16
CA LEU A 179 10.96 -5.41 -1.41
C LEU A 179 11.56 -5.13 -0.03
N GLU A 180 11.84 -3.86 0.26
CA GLU A 180 12.40 -3.37 1.53
C GLU A 180 11.36 -2.64 2.39
N SER A 181 10.36 -2.00 1.77
CA SER A 181 9.28 -1.29 2.46
C SER A 181 7.93 -1.63 1.83
N LEU A 182 6.98 -2.05 2.64
CA LEU A 182 5.62 -2.36 2.22
C LEU A 182 4.61 -1.56 3.04
N SER A 183 3.72 -0.84 2.36
CA SER A 183 2.54 -0.24 2.96
C SER A 183 1.29 -0.92 2.41
N LEU A 184 0.39 -1.39 3.29
CA LEU A 184 -0.90 -1.95 2.90
C LEU A 184 -2.02 -1.19 3.60
N ARG A 185 -2.89 -0.58 2.82
CA ARG A 185 -4.17 -0.04 3.27
C ARG A 185 -5.28 -1.01 2.95
N VAL A 186 -5.97 -1.48 3.97
CA VAL A 186 -6.99 -2.51 3.89
C VAL A 186 -8.27 -1.93 4.46
N THR A 187 -9.25 -1.78 3.58
CA THR A 187 -10.56 -1.21 3.93
C THR A 187 -11.60 -2.32 3.88
N MET A 188 -12.41 -2.43 4.95
CA MET A 188 -13.68 -3.16 5.10
C MET A 188 -13.91 -4.42 4.22
N LEU A 189 -14.26 -5.54 4.86
CA LEU A 189 -14.67 -6.79 4.20
C LEU A 189 -13.55 -7.52 3.40
N VAL A 190 -12.29 -7.10 3.56
CA VAL A 190 -11.12 -7.82 3.05
C VAL A 190 -10.48 -8.62 4.17
N LYS A 191 -10.41 -9.94 4.01
CA LYS A 191 -9.63 -10.81 4.90
C LYS A 191 -8.19 -10.88 4.40
N VAL A 192 -7.26 -10.34 5.18
CA VAL A 192 -5.83 -10.50 4.92
C VAL A 192 -5.39 -11.85 5.44
N VAL A 193 -4.71 -12.62 4.59
CA VAL A 193 -4.16 -13.92 4.96
C VAL A 193 -2.70 -14.02 4.54
N THR A 194 -1.95 -14.79 5.30
CA THR A 194 -0.57 -15.17 4.98
C THR A 194 -0.52 -16.69 5.00
N SER A 195 -0.30 -17.35 3.85
CA SER A 195 -0.27 -18.81 3.80
C SER A 195 0.92 -19.36 4.60
N PRO A 196 0.69 -20.30 5.53
CA PRO A 196 1.74 -20.95 6.29
C PRO A 196 2.58 -21.91 5.43
N ALA A 197 2.05 -22.37 4.29
CA ALA A 197 2.72 -23.29 3.38
C ALA A 197 3.52 -22.59 2.27
N SER A 198 3.52 -21.26 2.23
CA SER A 198 4.23 -20.51 1.20
C SER A 198 5.74 -20.62 1.39
N THR A 199 6.45 -20.95 0.31
CA THR A 199 7.92 -20.94 0.26
C THR A 199 8.47 -19.53 0.05
N TRP A 200 7.62 -18.57 -0.31
CA TRP A 200 8.01 -17.19 -0.59
C TRP A 200 8.14 -16.39 0.70
N LYS A 201 9.33 -15.81 0.90
CA LYS A 201 9.66 -14.99 2.06
C LYS A 201 10.11 -13.60 1.63
N TYR A 202 9.71 -12.61 2.42
CA TYR A 202 10.16 -11.23 2.33
C TYR A 202 11.57 -11.10 2.92
N ARG A 203 12.58 -11.55 2.19
CA ARG A 203 13.96 -11.64 2.69
C ARG A 203 14.60 -10.28 2.97
N HIS A 204 14.16 -9.23 2.28
CA HIS A 204 14.74 -7.90 2.35
C HIS A 204 13.81 -6.87 3.01
N LEU A 205 12.61 -7.26 3.41
CA LEU A 205 11.61 -6.34 3.94
C LEU A 205 12.02 -5.89 5.34
N LYS A 206 12.26 -4.59 5.48
CA LYS A 206 12.66 -3.93 6.73
C LYS A 206 11.51 -3.17 7.36
N ARG A 207 10.56 -2.67 6.57
CA ARG A 207 9.46 -1.84 7.05
C ARG A 207 8.12 -2.34 6.54
N LEU A 208 7.17 -2.50 7.47
CA LEU A 208 5.79 -2.83 7.19
C LEU A 208 4.88 -1.80 7.84
N ASP A 209 4.10 -1.08 7.03
CA ASP A 209 3.06 -0.17 7.49
C ASP A 209 1.69 -0.73 7.09
N LEU A 210 0.82 -0.97 8.07
CA LEU A 210 -0.49 -1.54 7.87
C LEU A 210 -1.57 -0.59 8.34
N TRP A 211 -2.50 -0.30 7.45
CA TRP A 211 -3.62 0.58 7.67
C TRP A 211 -4.89 -0.23 7.57
N MET A 212 -5.59 -0.45 8.68
CA MET A 212 -6.73 -1.36 8.73
C MET A 212 -7.98 -0.62 9.22
N ILE A 213 -8.96 -0.49 8.33
CA ILE A 213 -10.29 0.00 8.66
C ILE A 213 -11.20 -1.22 8.84
N LEU A 214 -11.51 -1.53 10.09
CA LEU A 214 -12.16 -2.75 10.54
C LEU A 214 -13.66 -2.53 10.76
N ASP A 215 -14.48 -3.48 10.31
CA ASP A 215 -15.92 -3.45 10.60
C ASP A 215 -16.16 -3.96 12.02
N GLY A 216 -16.42 -3.02 12.93
CA GLY A 216 -16.69 -3.31 14.33
C GLY A 216 -18.00 -4.03 14.61
N LYS A 217 -18.88 -4.20 13.61
CA LYS A 217 -20.11 -4.99 13.72
C LYS A 217 -19.91 -6.45 13.29
N SER A 218 -18.82 -6.74 12.59
CA SER A 218 -18.55 -8.09 12.12
C SER A 218 -18.22 -9.00 13.32
N ARG A 219 -18.93 -10.13 13.42
CA ARG A 219 -18.64 -11.18 14.43
C ARG A 219 -17.32 -11.90 14.17
N GLN A 220 -16.65 -11.61 13.04
CA GLN A 220 -15.34 -12.16 12.75
C GLN A 220 -14.35 -11.46 13.68
N ARG A 221 -13.81 -12.21 14.65
CA ARG A 221 -12.69 -11.74 15.45
C ARG A 221 -11.58 -11.33 14.49
N ASN A 222 -11.18 -10.06 14.55
CA ASN A 222 -9.96 -9.60 13.89
C ASN A 222 -8.79 -10.20 14.66
N ASP A 223 -8.48 -11.47 14.43
CA ASP A 223 -7.57 -12.24 15.27
C ASP A 223 -6.08 -11.94 15.03
N PHE A 224 -5.75 -11.06 14.07
CA PHE A 224 -4.39 -10.71 13.66
C PHE A 224 -3.44 -11.90 13.44
N ILE A 225 -3.95 -13.13 13.30
CA ILE A 225 -3.15 -14.35 13.16
C ILE A 225 -2.28 -14.29 11.91
N PHE A 226 -2.76 -13.61 10.86
CA PHE A 226 -1.99 -13.39 9.63
C PHE A 226 -0.67 -12.65 9.89
N LEU A 227 -0.59 -11.81 10.94
CA LEU A 227 0.64 -11.09 11.32
C LEU A 227 1.66 -12.01 11.97
N HIS A 228 1.24 -12.98 12.78
CA HIS A 228 2.17 -13.96 13.33
C HIS A 228 2.88 -14.70 12.19
N ARG A 229 2.10 -15.11 11.18
CA ARG A 229 2.59 -15.77 9.97
C ARG A 229 3.38 -14.81 9.07
N PHE A 230 3.00 -13.53 9.02
CA PHE A 230 3.73 -12.53 8.23
C PHE A 230 5.12 -12.28 8.79
N LEU A 231 5.24 -12.17 10.12
CA LEU A 231 6.53 -12.01 10.80
C LEU A 231 7.46 -13.19 10.51
N ASP A 232 6.94 -14.43 10.50
CA ASP A 232 7.70 -15.61 10.07
C ASP A 232 8.19 -15.53 8.61
N ALA A 233 7.40 -14.90 7.74
CA ALA A 233 7.73 -14.72 6.33
C ALA A 233 8.67 -13.52 6.08
N ALA A 234 8.86 -12.63 7.06
CA ALA A 234 9.66 -11.41 6.96
C ALA A 234 10.79 -11.36 8.00
N PRO A 235 11.82 -12.22 7.87
CA PRO A 235 12.87 -12.38 8.89
C PRO A 235 13.77 -11.14 9.08
N ALA A 236 13.82 -10.24 8.09
CA ALA A 236 14.60 -9.01 8.13
C ALA A 236 13.78 -7.79 8.59
N LEU A 237 12.53 -7.99 9.04
CA LEU A 237 11.64 -6.89 9.40
C LEU A 237 12.17 -6.16 10.65
N GLU A 238 12.44 -4.87 10.50
CA GLU A 238 12.98 -4.01 11.56
C GLU A 238 11.89 -3.14 12.20
N SER A 239 10.89 -2.73 11.42
CA SER A 239 9.79 -1.87 11.87
C SER A 239 8.43 -2.37 11.42
N LEU A 240 7.49 -2.41 12.37
CA LEU A 240 6.08 -2.69 12.14
C LEU A 240 5.23 -1.52 12.65
N SER A 241 4.44 -0.91 11.76
CA SER A 241 3.42 0.07 12.11
C SER A 241 2.04 -0.49 11.80
N LEU A 242 1.12 -0.42 12.77
CA LEU A 242 -0.25 -0.89 12.64
C LEU A 242 -1.22 0.24 13.02
N HIS A 243 -2.00 0.71 12.06
CA HIS A 243 -2.94 1.81 12.21
C HIS A 243 -4.36 1.28 12.14
N LEU A 244 -5.05 1.24 13.28
CA LEU A 244 -6.34 0.59 13.43
C LEU A 244 -7.48 1.61 13.53
N MET A 245 -8.45 1.52 12.64
CA MET A 245 -9.72 2.22 12.80
C MET A 245 -10.81 1.18 13.03
N SER A 246 -11.45 1.22 14.21
CA SER A 246 -12.53 0.30 14.59
C SER A 246 -13.77 1.09 14.99
N SER A 247 -14.94 0.65 14.53
CA SER A 247 -16.25 1.17 14.96
C SER A 247 -16.83 0.43 16.17
N ALA A 248 -16.16 -0.63 16.66
CA ALA A 248 -16.65 -1.46 17.76
C ALA A 248 -16.41 -0.78 19.12
N PRO A 249 -17.25 -1.06 20.14
CA PRO A 249 -16.92 -0.67 21.51
C PRO A 249 -15.64 -1.36 21.98
N ALA A 250 -14.82 -0.62 22.73
CA ALA A 250 -13.61 -1.14 23.36
C ALA A 250 -13.91 -2.39 24.21
N PHE A 251 -13.23 -3.49 23.91
CA PHE A 251 -13.32 -4.73 24.68
C PHE A 251 -12.73 -4.51 26.09
N ASP A 252 -13.33 -5.12 27.11
CA ASP A 252 -12.77 -5.09 28.46
C ASP A 252 -11.69 -6.18 28.61
N ALA A 253 -10.44 -5.77 28.40
CA ALA A 253 -9.25 -6.60 28.56
C ALA A 253 -9.09 -7.19 29.98
N SER A 254 -9.85 -6.75 30.98
CA SER A 254 -9.82 -7.29 32.34
C SER A 254 -10.10 -8.80 32.44
N ARG A 255 -10.66 -9.40 31.37
CA ARG A 255 -11.02 -10.82 31.29
C ARG A 255 -10.04 -11.69 30.49
N MET A 256 -8.86 -11.19 30.15
CA MET A 256 -7.90 -11.94 29.35
C MET A 256 -7.34 -13.15 30.14
N PRO A 257 -7.53 -14.40 29.67
CA PRO A 257 -6.80 -15.54 30.21
C PRO A 257 -5.32 -15.47 29.80
N PRO A 258 -4.40 -16.07 30.57
CA PRO A 258 -3.02 -16.25 30.12
C PRO A 258 -3.01 -17.15 28.88
N GLY A 259 -2.80 -16.55 27.70
CA GLY A 259 -2.65 -17.30 26.47
C GLY A 259 -1.28 -17.94 26.39
N ASP A 260 -1.22 -19.22 26.03
CA ASP A 260 0.01 -19.86 25.57
C ASP A 260 0.39 -19.23 24.22
N VAL A 261 1.49 -18.47 24.21
CA VAL A 261 2.01 -17.83 23.02
C VAL A 261 2.93 -18.81 22.29
N GLU A 262 2.67 -19.06 21.00
CA GLU A 262 3.60 -19.81 20.16
C GLU A 262 4.98 -19.15 20.20
N LYS A 263 6.00 -19.91 20.60
CA LYS A 263 7.39 -19.43 20.68
C LYS A 263 8.04 -19.44 19.29
N ARG A 264 8.33 -18.26 18.74
CA ARG A 264 9.01 -18.02 17.45
C ARG A 264 9.93 -16.83 17.58
N LEU A 265 11.19 -16.91 17.15
CA LEU A 265 12.12 -15.80 17.37
C LEU A 265 12.14 -14.82 16.19
N HIS A 266 11.80 -13.56 16.48
CA HIS A 266 11.90 -12.44 15.54
C HIS A 266 13.15 -11.62 15.84
N LEU A 267 14.25 -11.94 15.14
CA LEU A 267 15.59 -11.46 15.49
C LEU A 267 15.95 -10.07 14.92
N SER A 268 15.07 -9.46 14.14
CA SER A 268 15.33 -8.16 13.50
C SER A 268 14.38 -7.06 13.95
N LEU A 269 13.25 -7.39 14.57
CA LEU A 269 12.17 -6.43 14.85
C LEU A 269 12.53 -5.53 16.04
N LYS A 270 12.82 -4.26 15.74
CA LYS A 270 13.28 -3.26 16.71
C LYS A 270 12.19 -2.29 17.14
N THR A 271 11.30 -1.92 16.21
CA THR A 271 10.30 -0.88 16.46
C THR A 271 8.90 -1.35 16.12
N VAL A 272 7.98 -1.19 17.07
CA VAL A 272 6.56 -1.46 16.86
C VAL A 272 5.74 -0.25 17.25
N THR A 273 4.88 0.20 16.34
CA THR A 273 3.96 1.31 16.56
C THR A 273 2.54 0.83 16.30
N ILE A 274 1.64 1.03 17.24
CA ILE A 274 0.20 0.79 17.04
C ILE A 274 -0.55 2.09 17.33
N THR A 275 -1.28 2.60 16.33
CA THR A 275 -2.19 3.76 16.49
C THR A 275 -3.64 3.31 16.38
N GLY A 276 -4.56 4.04 17.01
CA GLY A 276 -5.95 3.63 17.16
C GLY A 276 -6.11 2.43 18.10
N PHE A 277 -5.18 2.28 19.04
CA PHE A 277 -5.15 1.16 19.98
C PHE A 277 -6.33 1.26 20.98
N ASP A 278 -7.26 0.32 20.89
CA ASP A 278 -8.50 0.27 21.66
C ASP A 278 -8.49 -0.79 22.78
N ALA A 279 -7.34 -1.43 23.01
CA ALA A 279 -7.18 -2.60 23.88
C ALA A 279 -8.13 -3.78 23.55
N HIS A 280 -8.47 -3.94 22.27
CA HIS A 280 -9.10 -5.16 21.80
C HIS A 280 -8.27 -6.41 22.13
N LEU A 281 -8.94 -7.55 22.33
CA LEU A 281 -8.27 -8.80 22.71
C LEU A 281 -7.16 -9.17 21.70
N ALA A 282 -7.46 -9.11 20.40
CA ALA A 282 -6.48 -9.50 19.39
C ALA A 282 -5.28 -8.56 19.27
N SER A 283 -5.47 -7.25 19.48
CA SER A 283 -4.33 -6.31 19.47
C SER A 283 -3.44 -6.52 20.70
N LEU A 284 -4.02 -6.89 21.84
CA LEU A 284 -3.27 -7.33 23.01
C LEU A 284 -2.55 -8.66 22.78
N GLU A 285 -3.21 -9.68 22.23
CA GLU A 285 -2.60 -10.97 21.91
C GLU A 285 -1.41 -10.81 20.95
N LEU A 286 -1.55 -9.97 19.92
CA LEU A 286 -0.47 -9.63 19.00
C LEU A 286 0.71 -8.96 19.74
N LEU A 287 0.42 -7.99 20.62
CA LEU A 287 1.47 -7.30 21.39
C LEU A 287 2.21 -8.25 22.33
N LEU A 288 1.48 -9.12 23.02
CA LEU A 288 2.07 -10.13 23.90
C LEU A 288 2.92 -11.11 23.09
N TYR A 289 2.42 -11.56 21.94
CA TYR A 289 3.19 -12.36 21.00
C TYR A 289 4.49 -11.65 20.61
N ILE A 290 4.45 -10.38 20.22
CA ILE A 290 5.64 -9.62 19.84
C ILE A 290 6.61 -9.49 21.01
N LEU A 291 6.15 -9.11 22.20
CA LEU A 291 7.01 -8.92 23.37
C LEU A 291 7.76 -10.19 23.77
N GLU A 292 7.13 -11.34 23.61
CA GLU A 292 7.70 -12.63 23.99
C GLU A 292 8.69 -13.17 22.93
N ASN A 293 8.55 -12.71 21.68
CA ASN A 293 9.22 -13.30 20.51
C ASN A 293 10.24 -12.36 19.84
N ALA A 294 10.10 -11.05 19.97
CA ALA A 294 10.98 -10.03 19.41
C ALA A 294 12.02 -9.57 20.44
N ARG A 295 13.14 -10.30 20.53
CA ARG A 295 14.24 -10.00 21.47
C ARG A 295 14.93 -8.65 21.29
N PRO A 296 15.19 -8.15 20.07
CA PRO A 296 15.89 -6.88 19.87
C PRO A 296 14.92 -5.68 19.89
N LEU A 297 13.69 -5.85 20.38
CA LEU A 297 12.73 -4.77 20.43
C LEU A 297 13.28 -3.62 21.29
N GLU A 298 13.44 -2.46 20.68
CA GLU A 298 13.99 -1.25 21.32
C GLU A 298 12.87 -0.26 21.65
N ARG A 299 11.82 -0.21 20.83
CA ARG A 299 10.72 0.76 21.00
C ARG A 299 9.36 0.13 20.75
N LEU A 300 8.44 0.38 21.69
CA LEU A 300 7.03 0.08 21.55
C LEU A 300 6.23 1.38 21.75
N SER A 301 5.52 1.83 20.71
CA SER A 301 4.65 3.00 20.78
C SER A 301 3.20 2.58 20.66
N LEU A 302 2.37 2.94 21.64
CA LEU A 302 0.94 2.64 21.68
C LEU A 302 0.15 3.95 21.78
N ASP A 303 -0.61 4.26 20.75
CA ASP A 303 -1.42 5.46 20.67
C ASP A 303 -2.90 5.11 20.50
N PRO A 304 -3.78 5.51 21.43
CA PRO A 304 -5.22 5.32 21.23
C PRO A 304 -5.77 6.20 20.09
N ALA A 305 -5.10 7.30 19.73
CA ALA A 305 -5.51 8.15 18.62
C ALA A 305 -5.25 7.45 17.29
N TRP A 306 -6.18 7.64 16.36
CA TRP A 306 -5.99 7.22 14.97
C TRP A 306 -5.68 8.45 14.10
N TYR A 307 -4.66 8.30 13.25
CA TYR A 307 -4.20 9.30 12.30
C TYR A 307 -4.32 8.70 10.93
N ASP A 308 -4.98 9.33 9.96
CA ASP A 308 -4.79 9.01 8.54
C ASP A 308 -3.92 10.08 7.92
N VAL A 309 -2.75 9.67 7.44
CA VAL A 309 -1.77 10.61 6.87
C VAL A 309 -2.12 10.97 5.43
N ASP A 310 -2.89 10.13 4.72
CA ASP A 310 -3.20 10.35 3.30
C ASP A 310 -4.59 10.94 3.07
N SER A 311 -5.55 10.68 3.96
CA SER A 311 -6.81 11.42 3.92
C SER A 311 -6.62 12.74 4.66
N GLN A 312 -7.04 13.85 4.07
CA GLN A 312 -7.10 15.15 4.75
C GLN A 312 -8.12 15.16 5.91
N MET A 313 -8.46 13.98 6.45
CA MET A 313 -9.38 13.83 7.55
C MET A 313 -8.69 14.27 8.85
N PRO A 314 -9.38 15.07 9.68
CA PRO A 314 -8.85 15.44 10.98
C PRO A 314 -8.60 14.18 11.82
N GLN A 315 -7.58 14.25 12.68
CA GLN A 315 -7.28 13.19 13.65
C GLN A 315 -8.57 12.76 14.37
N MET A 316 -8.89 11.47 14.28
CA MET A 316 -10.05 10.94 14.98
C MET A 316 -9.62 10.49 16.36
N MET A 317 -9.90 11.35 17.34
CA MET A 317 -9.71 11.01 18.76
C MET A 317 -10.86 10.10 19.20
N PRO A 318 -10.58 8.90 19.73
CA PRO A 318 -11.63 8.08 20.30
C PRO A 318 -12.18 8.72 21.58
N PRO A 319 -13.39 8.34 22.03
CA PRO A 319 -13.96 8.82 23.28
C PRO A 319 -13.00 8.63 24.46
N ASP A 320 -13.04 9.54 25.44
CA ASP A 320 -12.18 9.50 26.64
C ASP A 320 -12.21 8.16 27.37
N VAL A 321 -13.39 7.55 27.43
CA VAL A 321 -13.58 6.22 28.04
C VAL A 321 -12.74 5.16 27.34
N THR A 322 -12.67 5.19 26.00
CA THR A 322 -11.83 4.27 25.20
C THR A 322 -10.35 4.51 25.49
N ARG A 323 -9.90 5.77 25.54
CA ARG A 323 -8.50 6.11 25.86
C ARG A 323 -8.11 5.63 27.25
N GLN A 324 -8.98 5.85 28.24
CA GLN A 324 -8.75 5.40 29.62
C GLN A 324 -8.69 3.88 29.72
N ARG A 325 -9.58 3.16 29.03
CA ARG A 325 -9.55 1.69 28.96
C ARG A 325 -8.27 1.18 28.31
N ALA A 326 -7.85 1.78 27.19
CA ALA A 326 -6.60 1.43 26.52
C ALA A 326 -5.40 1.61 27.46
N ARG A 327 -5.26 2.77 28.12
CA ARG A 327 -4.18 3.03 29.08
C ARG A 327 -4.19 2.07 30.27
N LYS A 328 -5.38 1.74 30.79
CA LYS A 328 -5.55 0.77 31.88
C LYS A 328 -5.15 -0.64 31.46
N ALA A 329 -5.47 -1.06 30.24
CA ALA A 329 -5.05 -2.35 29.70
C ALA A 329 -3.53 -2.40 29.48
N ILE A 330 -2.93 -1.34 28.95
CA ILE A 330 -1.47 -1.23 28.79
C ILE A 330 -0.77 -1.38 30.14
N THR A 331 -1.22 -0.63 31.15
CA THR A 331 -0.63 -0.65 32.50
C THR A 331 -0.74 -2.03 33.15
N ARG A 332 -1.84 -2.75 32.92
CA ARG A 332 -2.11 -4.05 33.55
C ARG A 332 -1.47 -5.24 32.84
N HIS A 333 -1.47 -5.25 31.51
CA HIS A 333 -1.15 -6.45 30.73
C HIS A 333 0.15 -6.32 29.93
N ILE A 334 0.50 -5.11 29.50
CA ILE A 334 1.66 -4.87 28.64
C ILE A 334 2.87 -4.42 29.46
N ALA A 335 2.75 -3.34 30.23
CA ALA A 335 3.86 -2.75 30.99
C ALA A 335 4.61 -3.76 31.89
N PRO A 336 3.94 -4.70 32.61
CA PRO A 336 4.65 -5.68 33.44
C PRO A 336 5.48 -6.70 32.66
N ARG A 337 5.27 -6.83 31.35
CA ARG A 337 5.96 -7.80 30.47
C ARG A 337 7.03 -7.15 29.60
N ILE A 338 7.17 -5.83 29.67
CA ILE A 338 8.18 -5.11 28.92
C ILE A 338 9.55 -5.29 29.58
N SER A 339 10.55 -5.68 28.78
CA SER A 339 11.93 -5.73 29.21
C SER A 339 12.48 -4.32 29.46
N GLN A 340 13.42 -4.18 30.39
CA GLN A 340 14.01 -2.90 30.82
C GLN A 340 14.65 -2.09 29.68
N HIS A 341 15.01 -2.75 28.58
CA HIS A 341 15.65 -2.14 27.42
C HIS A 341 14.67 -1.61 26.36
N VAL A 342 13.37 -1.89 26.49
CA VAL A 342 12.36 -1.41 25.53
C VAL A 342 11.79 -0.09 26.02
N ALA A 343 11.90 0.96 25.21
CA ALA A 343 11.22 2.22 25.45
C ALA A 343 9.73 2.08 25.11
N LEU A 344 8.88 2.05 26.14
CA LEU A 344 7.42 2.15 26.00
C LEU A 344 7.01 3.62 25.91
N GLN A 345 6.37 4.00 24.80
CA GLN A 345 5.73 5.30 24.64
C GLN A 345 4.20 5.09 24.57
N VAL A 346 3.47 5.70 25.49
CA VAL A 346 1.99 5.71 25.47
C VAL A 346 1.55 7.16 25.22
N LEU A 347 0.87 7.40 24.12
CA LEU A 347 0.46 8.74 23.68
C LEU A 347 -0.91 9.17 24.23
#